data_AF-A0AAI9PF03-F1
#
_entry.id   AF-A0AAI9PF03-F1
#
_cell.length_a   1.000
_cell.length_b   1.000
_cell.length_c   1.000
_cell.angle_alpha   90.00
_cell.angle_beta   90.00
_cell.angle_gamma   90.00
#
_symmetry.space_group_name_H-M   'P 1'
#
loop_
_entity.id
_entity.type
_entity.pdbx_description
1 polymer ?
#
loop_
_entity_poly.entity_id
_entity_poly.type
_entity_poly.pdbx_seq_one_letter_code
_entity_poly.pdbx_strand_id
1 'polypeptide(L)'
;MSKSPFSLERSCIKTLSAVEAERNRSNQHEFNGVIALKNLFGLEKFKQDAYFSIRGEPVNCIKPITWYDAREDHSTRTEHRLYFSGNIVMDNAQEGDNIVIGFDKNNKINIILIKRSNSEYKGPISNWE
;
A
#
# COMPACT_ATOMS: atom_id res chain seq x y z
N MET A 1 -14.35 16.69 -15.94
CA MET A 1 -13.93 17.31 -14.66
C MET A 1 -12.56 16.80 -14.31
N SER A 2 -11.55 17.68 -14.23
CA SER A 2 -10.25 17.30 -13.67
C SER A 2 -10.47 16.98 -12.19
N LYS A 3 -10.38 15.69 -11.82
CA LYS A 3 -10.32 15.32 -10.40
C LYS A 3 -8.99 15.85 -9.90
N SER A 4 -9.02 16.77 -8.92
CA SER A 4 -7.80 17.35 -8.34
C SER A 4 -6.75 16.26 -8.05
N PRO A 5 -5.47 16.53 -8.34
CA PRO A 5 -4.42 15.57 -8.07
C PRO A 5 -4.37 15.25 -6.58
N PHE A 6 -4.12 13.99 -6.25
CA PHE A 6 -3.83 13.59 -4.88
C PHE A 6 -2.31 13.67 -4.68
N SER A 7 -1.86 14.58 -3.82
CA SER A 7 -0.44 14.86 -3.63
C SER A 7 0.12 14.18 -2.39
N LEU A 8 1.25 13.50 -2.56
CA LEU A 8 2.07 12.93 -1.50
C LEU A 8 3.44 13.62 -1.55
N GLU A 9 3.99 14.01 -0.40
CA GLU A 9 5.32 14.65 -0.33
C GLU A 9 6.44 13.64 -0.52
N ARG A 10 6.22 12.43 0.01
CA ARG A 10 7.11 11.29 -0.11
C ARG A 10 6.28 10.02 -0.14
N SER A 11 6.56 9.15 -1.10
CA SER A 11 5.78 7.94 -1.32
C SER A 11 6.59 6.87 -2.03
N CYS A 12 6.16 5.63 -1.86
CA CYS A 12 6.56 4.53 -2.73
C CYS A 12 5.32 3.87 -3.31
N ILE A 13 5.49 3.23 -4.47
CA ILE A 13 4.51 2.32 -5.06
C ILE A 13 5.09 0.91 -5.07
N LYS A 14 4.25 -0.09 -4.80
CA LYS A 14 4.60 -1.50 -4.96
C LYS A 14 3.43 -2.27 -5.56
N THR A 15 3.75 -3.34 -6.26
CA THR A 15 2.76 -4.33 -6.70
C THR A 15 2.55 -5.35 -5.58
N LEU A 16 1.29 -5.67 -5.28
CA LEU A 16 0.93 -6.63 -4.25
C LEU A 16 1.20 -8.05 -4.73
N SER A 17 1.87 -8.82 -3.88
CA SER A 17 1.96 -10.27 -4.02
C SER A 17 0.70 -10.96 -3.49
N ALA A 18 0.46 -12.23 -3.86
CA ALA A 18 -0.66 -13.01 -3.34
C ALA A 18 -0.74 -12.99 -1.80
N VAL A 19 0.39 -13.07 -1.10
CA VAL A 19 0.44 -13.12 0.38
C VAL A 19 0.07 -11.80 1.05
N GLU A 20 0.15 -10.68 0.32
CA GLU A 20 -0.17 -9.34 0.81
C GLU A 20 -1.58 -8.88 0.43
N ALA A 21 -2.18 -9.50 -0.61
CA ALA A 21 -3.50 -9.15 -1.12
C ALA A 21 -4.60 -10.11 -0.68
N GLU A 22 -4.35 -11.43 -0.72
CA GLU A 22 -5.41 -12.43 -0.57
C GLU A 22 -5.57 -12.91 0.88
N ARG A 23 -6.59 -12.38 1.58
CA ARG A 23 -6.93 -12.82 2.95
C ARG A 23 -7.17 -14.32 3.08
N ASN A 24 -7.77 -14.94 2.06
CA ASN A 24 -8.12 -16.36 2.10
C ASN A 24 -6.90 -17.27 1.91
N ARG A 25 -5.81 -16.76 1.32
CA ARG A 25 -4.52 -17.48 1.24
C ARG A 25 -3.57 -17.12 2.37
N SER A 26 -3.76 -15.96 2.98
CA SER A 26 -2.82 -15.40 3.95
C SER A 26 -3.58 -14.65 5.04
N ASN A 27 -3.51 -15.16 6.27
CA ASN A 27 -3.93 -14.42 7.47
C ASN A 27 -3.01 -13.22 7.77
N GLN A 28 -2.02 -12.93 6.91
CA GLN A 28 -1.06 -11.86 7.12
C GLN A 28 -1.66 -10.55 6.64
N HIS A 29 -2.08 -9.71 7.59
CA HIS A 29 -2.47 -8.33 7.32
C HIS A 29 -1.24 -7.42 7.29
N GLU A 30 -0.25 -7.77 6.46
CA GLU A 30 1.06 -7.13 6.50
C GLU A 30 1.64 -6.91 5.10
N PHE A 31 2.30 -5.78 4.91
CA PHE A 31 3.17 -5.57 3.75
C PHE A 31 4.61 -5.89 4.11
N ASN A 32 5.31 -6.56 3.21
CA ASN A 32 6.74 -6.78 3.31
C ASN A 32 7.49 -5.44 3.25
N GLY A 33 8.36 -5.21 4.23
CA GLY A 33 9.20 -4.02 4.38
C GLY A 33 10.35 -3.99 3.39
N VAL A 34 10.01 -3.76 2.11
CA VAL A 34 10.97 -3.54 1.03
C VAL A 34 11.83 -2.29 1.28
N ILE A 35 12.96 -2.18 0.58
CA ILE A 35 13.90 -1.05 0.71
C ILE A 35 13.18 0.29 0.58
N ALA A 36 12.22 0.42 -0.34
CA ALA A 36 11.45 1.64 -0.52
C ALA A 36 10.63 2.04 0.73
N LEU A 37 10.05 1.07 1.46
CA LEU A 37 9.33 1.33 2.71
C LEU A 37 10.30 1.68 3.85
N LYS A 38 11.47 1.03 3.90
CA LYS A 38 12.53 1.40 4.86
C LYS A 38 13.02 2.82 4.64
N ASN A 39 13.18 3.24 3.39
CA ASN A 39 13.56 4.62 3.06
C ASN A 39 12.44 5.62 3.40
N LEU A 40 11.18 5.21 3.26
CA LEU A 40 10.02 6.05 3.57
C LEU A 40 9.83 6.22 5.08
N PHE A 41 9.97 5.14 5.86
CA PHE A 41 9.62 5.10 7.27
C PHE A 41 10.80 5.15 8.23
N GLY A 42 12.02 4.91 7.74
CA GLY A 42 13.15 4.58 8.59
C GLY A 42 13.05 3.16 9.13
N LEU A 43 13.89 2.86 10.12
CA LEU A 43 13.98 1.53 10.74
C LEU A 43 13.33 1.48 12.14
N GLU A 44 12.99 2.65 12.69
CA GLU A 44 12.39 2.75 14.02
C GLU A 44 10.94 2.28 14.02
N LYS A 45 10.58 1.52 15.07
CA LYS A 45 9.23 1.01 15.26
C LYS A 45 8.25 2.16 15.53
N PHE A 46 7.10 2.15 14.87
CA PHE A 46 6.03 3.11 15.16
C PHE A 46 4.65 2.49 15.01
N LYS A 47 3.67 3.13 15.66
CA LYS A 47 2.24 2.86 15.49
C LYS A 47 1.49 4.17 15.29
N GLN A 48 0.70 4.26 14.22
CA GLN A 48 -0.12 5.43 13.92
C GLN A 48 -1.31 5.05 13.04
N ASP A 49 -2.28 5.97 12.89
CA ASP A 49 -3.39 5.79 11.96
C ASP A 49 -2.98 6.12 10.53
N ALA A 50 -3.48 5.32 9.59
CA ALA A 50 -3.35 5.55 8.16
C ALA A 50 -4.72 5.66 7.49
N TYR A 51 -4.80 6.51 6.48
CA TYR A 51 -5.97 6.63 5.61
C TYR A 51 -5.84 5.66 4.44
N PHE A 52 -6.72 4.66 4.40
CA PHE A 52 -6.81 3.70 3.32
C PHE A 52 -7.86 4.16 2.30
N SER A 53 -7.57 4.05 1.00
CA SER A 53 -8.55 4.34 -0.05
C SER A 53 -8.33 3.54 -1.33
N ILE A 54 -9.38 3.39 -2.14
CA ILE A 54 -9.28 2.84 -3.50
C ILE A 54 -9.33 3.99 -4.51
N ARG A 55 -8.32 4.09 -5.38
CA ARG A 55 -8.26 5.17 -6.36
C ARG A 55 -9.37 5.00 -7.39
N GLY A 56 -10.24 6.00 -7.48
CA GLY A 56 -11.33 6.03 -8.46
C GLY A 56 -12.67 5.55 -7.92
N GLU A 57 -12.71 4.98 -6.74
CA GLU A 57 -13.92 4.47 -6.07
C GLU A 57 -14.20 5.26 -4.77
N PRO A 58 -15.46 5.36 -4.30
CA PRO A 58 -15.81 6.03 -3.04
C PRO A 58 -15.54 5.15 -1.80
N VAL A 59 -14.53 4.28 -1.84
CA VAL A 59 -14.20 3.34 -0.76
C VAL A 59 -12.96 3.81 -0.02
N ASN A 60 -13.12 4.07 1.29
CA ASN A 60 -12.05 4.52 2.16
C ASN A 60 -12.31 4.14 3.63
N CYS A 61 -11.26 4.13 4.44
CA CYS A 61 -11.35 4.01 5.90
C CYS A 61 -10.08 4.49 6.59
N ILE A 62 -10.14 4.72 7.90
CA ILE A 62 -8.97 5.00 8.74
C ILE A 62 -8.73 3.76 9.61
N LYS A 63 -7.47 3.29 9.64
CA LYS A 63 -7.06 2.14 10.46
C LYS A 63 -5.66 2.32 11.01
N PRO A 64 -5.38 1.77 12.21
CA PRO A 64 -4.04 1.76 12.75
C PRO A 64 -3.13 0.85 11.92
N ILE A 65 -1.88 1.28 11.77
CA ILE A 65 -0.78 0.52 11.21
C ILE A 65 0.37 0.44 12.22
N THR A 66 1.19 -0.59 12.11
CA THR A 66 2.41 -0.76 12.91
C THR A 66 3.57 -1.13 12.00
N TRP A 67 4.61 -0.31 12.01
CA TRP A 67 5.88 -0.61 11.37
C TRP A 67 6.84 -1.17 12.42
N TYR A 68 7.42 -2.33 12.16
CA TYR A 68 8.27 -3.03 13.12
C TYR A 68 9.24 -3.97 12.40
N ASP A 69 10.30 -4.38 13.10
CA ASP A 69 11.15 -5.49 12.67
C ASP A 69 10.56 -6.80 13.24
N ALA A 70 10.05 -7.67 12.38
CA ALA A 70 9.48 -8.96 12.76
C ALA A 70 10.54 -9.96 13.29
N ARG A 71 11.81 -9.58 13.21
CA ARG A 71 12.94 -10.33 13.77
C ARG A 71 13.76 -9.48 14.75
N GLU A 72 13.13 -8.57 15.49
CA GLU A 72 13.81 -7.72 16.48
C GLU A 72 14.66 -8.52 17.49
N ASP A 73 14.24 -9.74 17.85
CA ASP A 73 14.99 -10.64 18.76
C ASP A 73 16.07 -11.49 18.07
N HIS A 74 16.22 -11.42 16.75
CA HIS A 74 17.20 -12.22 16.01
C HIS A 74 18.54 -11.48 15.90
N SER A 75 19.63 -12.16 16.26
CA SER A 75 20.96 -11.55 16.39
C SER A 75 21.57 -10.90 15.14
N THR A 76 21.05 -11.18 13.93
CA THR A 76 21.67 -10.78 12.65
C THR A 76 20.70 -10.54 11.50
N ARG A 77 19.46 -11.01 11.61
CA ARG A 77 18.47 -10.94 10.51
C ARG A 77 17.41 -9.92 10.87
N THR A 78 17.25 -8.91 10.02
CA THR A 78 16.16 -7.93 10.12
C THR A 78 15.09 -8.23 9.07
N GLU A 79 13.83 -8.18 9.45
CA GLU A 79 12.68 -8.38 8.56
C GLU A 79 11.58 -7.36 8.88
N HIS A 80 11.68 -6.16 8.32
CA HIS A 80 10.66 -5.15 8.53
C HIS A 80 9.33 -5.52 7.90
N ARG A 81 8.24 -5.24 8.62
CA ARG A 81 6.88 -5.47 8.17
C ARG A 81 5.99 -4.29 8.54
N LEU A 82 5.05 -3.95 7.65
CA LEU A 82 4.00 -2.98 7.93
C LEU A 82 2.69 -3.71 8.18
N TYR A 83 2.36 -3.91 9.45
CA TYR A 83 1.09 -4.49 9.86
C TYR A 83 -0.05 -3.47 9.76
N PHE A 84 -1.22 -3.92 9.34
CA PHE A 84 -2.46 -3.18 9.33
C PHE A 84 -3.61 -4.08 9.83
N SER A 85 -4.69 -3.50 10.33
CA SER A 85 -5.89 -4.29 10.61
C SER A 85 -6.71 -4.55 9.33
N GLY A 86 -7.42 -5.69 9.29
CA GLY A 86 -8.40 -5.98 8.24
C GLY A 86 -9.37 -4.82 8.02
N ASN A 87 -9.56 -4.44 6.76
CA ASN A 87 -10.31 -3.26 6.35
C ASN A 87 -10.89 -3.34 4.93
N ILE A 88 -11.95 -2.58 4.68
CA ILE A 88 -12.74 -2.63 3.45
C ILE A 88 -11.95 -2.32 2.17
N VAL A 89 -10.85 -1.56 2.26
CA VAL A 89 -9.98 -1.26 1.11
C VAL A 89 -9.17 -2.50 0.75
N MET A 90 -8.52 -3.12 1.74
CA MET A 90 -7.74 -4.34 1.52
C MET A 90 -8.61 -5.57 1.24
N ASP A 91 -9.92 -5.53 1.55
CA ASP A 91 -10.88 -6.55 1.09
C ASP A 91 -11.08 -6.56 -0.43
N ASN A 92 -10.71 -5.49 -1.12
CA ASN A 92 -10.82 -5.37 -2.58
C ASN A 92 -9.49 -5.63 -3.31
N ALA A 93 -8.41 -5.85 -2.57
CA ALA A 93 -7.08 -6.04 -3.13
C ALA A 93 -6.91 -7.44 -3.72
N GLN A 94 -6.24 -7.52 -4.87
CA GLN A 94 -5.87 -8.76 -5.53
C GLN A 94 -4.36 -8.79 -5.83
N GLU A 95 -3.82 -9.98 -6.04
CA GLU A 95 -2.45 -10.12 -6.53
C GLU A 95 -2.29 -9.33 -7.85
N GLY A 96 -1.20 -8.58 -7.95
CA GLY A 96 -0.91 -7.74 -9.12
C GLY A 96 -1.55 -6.35 -9.10
N ASP A 97 -2.41 -6.04 -8.12
CA ASP A 97 -2.80 -4.65 -7.86
C ASP A 97 -1.60 -3.83 -7.38
N ASN A 98 -1.65 -2.52 -7.54
CA ASN A 98 -0.63 -1.63 -7.01
C ASN A 98 -1.13 -0.93 -5.75
N ILE A 99 -0.21 -0.69 -4.82
CA ILE A 99 -0.48 0.10 -3.63
C ILE A 99 0.55 1.22 -3.51
N VAL A 100 0.05 2.44 -3.30
CA VAL A 100 0.86 3.61 -3.03
C VAL A 100 0.81 3.88 -1.53
N ILE A 101 1.98 4.01 -0.90
CA ILE A 101 2.12 4.30 0.51
C ILE A 101 2.95 5.58 0.63
N GLY A 102 2.46 6.58 1.34
CA GLY A 102 3.16 7.87 1.46
C GLY A 102 2.56 8.82 2.48
N PHE A 103 3.24 9.96 2.66
CA PHE A 103 2.82 11.03 3.56
C PHE A 103 2.18 12.17 2.78
N ASP A 104 1.06 12.69 3.28
CA ASP A 104 0.52 13.98 2.82
C ASP A 104 1.26 15.16 3.46
N LYS A 105 0.87 16.38 3.06
CA LYS A 105 1.42 17.65 3.61
C LYS A 105 1.21 17.87 5.11
N ASN A 106 0.37 17.06 5.75
CA ASN A 106 0.10 17.11 7.18
C ASN A 106 0.80 15.96 7.91
N ASN A 107 1.77 15.29 7.27
CA ASN A 107 2.44 14.09 7.78
C ASN A 107 1.50 12.92 8.09
N LYS A 108 0.32 12.85 7.47
CA LYS A 108 -0.57 11.70 7.59
C LYS A 108 -0.20 10.62 6.57
N ILE A 109 -0.17 9.37 7.01
CA ILE A 109 0.05 8.24 6.11
C ILE A 109 -1.21 7.97 5.29
N ASN A 110 -1.01 7.83 3.98
CA ASN A 110 -2.02 7.40 3.03
C ASN A 110 -1.58 6.08 2.39
N ILE A 111 -2.51 5.14 2.32
CA ILE A 111 -2.35 3.82 1.70
C ILE A 111 -3.43 3.69 0.63
N ILE A 112 -3.03 3.76 -0.63
CA ILE A 112 -3.95 3.91 -1.76
C ILE A 112 -3.85 2.68 -2.65
N LEU A 113 -4.92 1.89 -2.69
CA LEU A 113 -5.06 0.77 -3.61
C LEU A 113 -5.41 1.30 -5.01
N ILE A 114 -4.62 0.87 -5.99
CA ILE A 114 -4.86 1.09 -7.42
C ILE A 114 -5.10 -0.29 -8.01
N LYS A 115 -6.37 -0.60 -8.24
CA LYS A 115 -6.79 -1.87 -8.83
C LYS A 115 -6.27 -1.97 -10.25
N ARG A 116 -5.72 -3.11 -10.61
CA ARG A 116 -5.41 -3.44 -11.99
C ARG A 116 -6.74 -3.52 -12.75
N SER A 117 -6.87 -2.76 -13.83
CA SER A 117 -8.05 -2.87 -14.69
C SER A 117 -8.06 -4.25 -15.35
N ASN A 118 -9.14 -5.01 -15.19
CA ASN A 118 -9.34 -6.30 -15.86
C ASN A 118 -9.88 -6.16 -17.29
N SER A 119 -9.85 -4.97 -17.86
CA SER A 119 -10.20 -4.71 -19.25
C SER A 119 -8.96 -4.28 -20.01
N GLU A 120 -8.73 -4.94 -21.14
CA GLU A 120 -7.85 -4.50 -22.22
C GLU A 120 -8.11 -3.01 -22.50
N TYR A 121 -7.35 -2.11 -21.86
CA TYR A 121 -7.32 -0.74 -22.33
C TYR A 121 -6.64 -0.77 -23.70
N LYS A 122 -7.44 -0.93 -24.75
CA LYS A 122 -7.06 -0.58 -26.10
C LYS A 122 -7.06 0.93 -26.13
N GLY A 123 -5.89 1.52 -25.90
CA GLY A 123 -5.71 2.94 -26.11
C GLY A 123 -6.23 3.32 -27.50
N PRO A 124 -6.73 4.55 -27.69
CA PRO A 124 -7.30 4.97 -28.97
C PRO A 124 -6.28 5.00 -30.12
N ILE A 125 -5.01 4.71 -29.84
CA ILE A 125 -3.92 4.73 -30.80
C ILE A 125 -3.68 3.29 -31.26
N SER A 126 -4.36 2.90 -32.35
CA SER A 126 -4.17 1.61 -33.01
C SER A 126 -2.84 1.53 -33.77
N ASN A 127 -2.28 2.66 -34.20
CA ASN A 127 -1.02 2.74 -34.93
C ASN A 127 -0.18 3.88 -34.37
N TRP A 128 1.05 3.58 -33.97
CA TRP A 128 2.10 4.59 -33.82
C TRP A 128 2.71 4.75 -35.21
N GLU A 129 2.45 5.88 -35.87
CA GLU A 129 3.28 6.35 -36.99
C GLU A 129 4.47 7.14 -36.44
#